data_AF-X1N673-F1
#
_entry.id   AF-X1N673-F1
#
_cell.length_a   1.000
_cell.length_b   1.000
_cell.length_c   1.000
_cell.angle_alpha   90.00
_cell.angle_beta   90.00
_cell.angle_gamma   90.00
#
_symmetry.space_group_name_H-M   'P 1'
#
loop_
_entity.id
_entity.type
_entity.pdbx_description
1 polymer ?
#
loop_
_entity_poly.entity_id
_entity_poly.type
_entity_poly.pdbx_seq_one_letter_code
_entity_poly.pdbx_strand_id
1 'polypeptide(L)' 'MNKTNQTEQEEIGRIKLSDAQDLVASIIDNEKLDLRVFVKSDKYTGATKKGFRFYLFDNNWTEFKKLIDKIDKAYEEMG' A
#
# COMPACT_ATOMS: atom_id res chain seq x y z
N MET A 1 -17.36 -11.30 26.73
CA MET A 1 -16.56 -10.27 26.06
C MET A 1 -15.92 -10.89 24.84
N ASN A 2 -16.39 -10.55 23.64
CA ASN A 2 -15.69 -10.94 22.41
C ASN A 2 -14.39 -10.15 22.36
N LYS A 3 -13.23 -10.82 22.47
CA LYS A 3 -11.95 -10.23 22.10
C LYS A 3 -12.01 -9.97 20.60
N THR A 4 -12.16 -8.71 20.20
CA THR A 4 -11.93 -8.30 18.83
C THR A 4 -10.47 -8.62 18.53
N ASN A 5 -10.22 -9.61 17.66
CA ASN A 5 -8.86 -9.86 17.16
C ASN A 5 -8.41 -8.55 16.50
N GLN A 6 -7.49 -7.83 17.14
CA GLN A 6 -6.86 -6.68 16.51
C GLN A 6 -6.02 -7.23 15.37
N THR A 7 -6.39 -6.85 14.15
CA THR A 7 -5.62 -7.12 12.94
C THR A 7 -4.21 -6.54 13.13
N GLU A 8 -3.18 -7.37 13.00
CA GLU A 8 -1.80 -6.91 13.11
C GLU A 8 -1.44 -6.18 11.82
N GLN A 9 -0.95 -4.95 11.94
CA GLN A 9 -0.56 -4.13 10.80
C GLN A 9 0.84 -3.56 11.03
N GLU A 10 1.74 -3.89 10.11
CA GLU A 10 3.13 -3.42 10.09
C GLU A 10 3.35 -2.53 8.88
N GLU A 11 3.76 -1.28 9.08
CA GLU A 11 4.18 -0.42 7.97
C GLU A 11 5.59 -0.81 7.50
N ILE A 12 5.74 -1.06 6.20
CA ILE A 12 7.02 -1.42 5.57
C ILE A 12 7.72 -0.19 4.99
N GLY A 13 6.94 0.79 4.55
CA GLY A 13 7.48 2.02 3.99
C GLY A 13 6.42 2.93 3.43
N ARG A 14 6.85 4.11 2.96
CA ARG A 14 5.98 5.12 2.38
C ARG A 14 6.71 5.99 1.37
N ILE A 15 5.97 6.53 0.41
CA ILE A 15 6.45 7.55 -0.53
C ILE A 15 5.56 8.78 -0.48
N LYS A 16 6.16 9.97 -0.57
CA LYS A 16 5.42 11.24 -0.57
C LYS A 16 4.77 11.44 -1.94
N LEU A 17 3.45 11.64 -1.96
CA LEU A 17 2.71 12.02 -3.17
C LEU A 17 2.53 13.55 -3.26
N SER A 18 2.36 14.20 -2.11
CA SER A 18 2.23 15.66 -1.97
C SER A 18 2.52 16.07 -0.52
N ASP A 19 2.43 17.36 -0.19
CA ASP A 19 2.63 17.84 1.18
C ASP A 19 1.65 17.27 2.21
N ALA A 20 0.44 16.88 1.77
CA ALA A 20 -0.61 16.35 2.63
C ALA A 20 -0.89 14.86 2.42
N GLN A 21 -0.17 14.18 1.52
CA GLN A 21 -0.45 12.80 1.14
C GLN A 21 0.80 11.96 0.96
N ASP A 22 0.79 10.79 1.57
CA ASP A 22 1.75 9.72 1.36
C ASP A 22 1.02 8.49 0.78
N LEU A 23 1.69 7.72 -0.08
CA LEU A 23 1.31 6.33 -0.33
C LEU A 23 2.07 5.46 0.68
N VAL A 24 1.34 4.73 1.52
CA VAL A 24 1.90 3.88 2.57
C VAL A 24 1.71 2.41 2.19
N ALA A 25 2.76 1.63 2.39
CA ALA A 25 2.77 0.18 2.25
C ALA A 25 2.78 -0.48 3.62
N SER A 26 1.85 -1.40 3.86
CA SER A 26 1.78 -2.16 5.11
C SER A 26 1.51 -3.65 4.87
N ILE A 27 2.09 -4.50 5.70
CA ILE A 27 1.71 -5.91 5.82
C ILE A 27 0.61 -6.04 6.87
N ILE A 28 -0.43 -6.81 6.54
CA ILE A 28 -1.59 -7.04 7.41
C ILE A 28 -1.72 -8.54 7.67
N ASP A 29 -1.74 -8.90 8.96
CA ASP A 29 -1.78 -10.28 9.48
C ASP A 29 -0.72 -11.20 8.86
N ASN A 30 0.43 -10.66 8.41
CA ASN A 30 1.45 -11.38 7.64
C ASN A 30 0.97 -12.06 6.34
N GLU A 31 -0.21 -11.68 5.84
CA GLU A 31 -0.86 -12.33 4.70
C GLU A 31 -1.15 -11.39 3.53
N LYS A 32 -1.29 -10.10 3.80
CA LYS A 32 -1.74 -9.12 2.81
C LYS A 32 -0.77 -7.95 2.73
N LEU A 33 -0.52 -7.47 1.52
CA LEU A 33 0.10 -6.17 1.27
C LEU A 33 -0.99 -5.15 1.01
N ASP A 34 -1.08 -4.11 1.84
CA ASP A 34 -1.98 -2.98 1.67
C ASP A 34 -1.18 -1.76 1.21
N LEU A 35 -1.56 -1.20 0.06
CA LEU A 35 -1.01 0.04 -0.50
C LEU A 35 -2.11 1.10 -0.47
N ARG A 36 -1.94 2.14 0.36
CA ARG A 36 -3.03 3.06 0.67
C ARG A 36 -2.56 4.49 0.82
N VAL A 37 -3.36 5.42 0.31
CA VAL A 37 -3.11 6.84 0.51
C VAL A 37 -3.40 7.19 1.96
N PHE A 38 -2.39 7.71 2.64
CA PHE A 38 -2.45 8.27 3.97
C PHE A 38 -2.48 9.79 3.86
N VAL A 39 -3.44 10.43 4.51
CA VAL A 39 -3.55 11.89 4.53
C VAL A 39 -3.10 12.42 5.88
N LYS A 40 -2.45 13.59 5.85
CA LYS A 40 -2.10 14.33 7.06
C LYS A 40 -2.66 15.75 6.94
N SER A 41 -3.62 16.07 7.79
CA SER A 41 -4.24 17.39 7.88
C SER A 41 -4.68 17.68 9.30
N ASP A 42 -4.95 18.95 9.61
CA ASP A 42 -5.40 19.38 10.94
C ASP A 42 -6.71 18.71 11.37
N LYS A 43 -7.57 18.35 10.41
CA LYS A 43 -8.89 17.74 10.68
C LYS A 43 -8.86 16.22 10.72
N TYR A 44 -7.92 15.60 10.02
CA TYR A 44 -7.84 14.15 9.90
C TYR A 44 -6.43 13.72 9.51
N THR A 45 -5.89 12.76 10.26
CA THR A 45 -4.61 12.09 9.97
C THR A 45 -4.86 10.60 9.99
N GLY A 46 -4.69 9.93 8.85
CA GLY A 46 -5.02 8.51 8.74
C GLY A 46 -5.09 7.99 7.32
N ALA A 47 -5.29 6.68 7.22
CA ALA A 47 -5.42 5.97 5.96
C ALA A 47 -6.80 6.21 5.31
N THR A 48 -6.80 6.54 4.03
CA THR A 48 -8.03 6.78 3.27
C THR A 48 -8.59 5.49 2.66
N LYS A 49 -9.81 5.55 2.12
CA LYS A 49 -10.36 4.44 1.33
C LYS A 49 -9.65 4.26 -0.03
N LYS A 50 -8.80 5.20 -0.45
CA LYS A 50 -8.06 5.13 -1.71
C LYS A 50 -6.82 4.25 -1.53
N GLY A 51 -6.83 3.09 -2.17
CA GLY A 51 -5.76 2.11 -2.08
C GLY A 51 -6.23 0.75 -2.57
N PHE A 52 -5.32 -0.20 -2.60
CA PHE A 52 -5.59 -1.57 -2.99
C PHE A 52 -4.84 -2.53 -2.06
N ARG A 53 -5.37 -3.74 -1.96
CA ARG A 53 -4.83 -4.80 -1.12
C ARG A 53 -4.58 -6.03 -1.97
N PHE A 54 -3.36 -6.53 -1.90
CA PHE A 54 -3.00 -7.83 -2.44
C PHE A 54 -3.00 -8.85 -1.33
N TYR A 55 -3.54 -10.01 -1.63
CA TYR A 55 -3.20 -11.21 -0.90
C TYR A 55 -1.81 -11.66 -1.35
N LEU A 56 -0.92 -11.93 -0.41
CA LEU A 56 0.45 -12.37 -0.72
C LEU A 56 0.49 -13.82 -1.24
N PHE A 57 -0.62 -14.55 -1.12
CA PHE A 57 -0.83 -15.86 -1.72
C PHE A 57 -1.39 -15.75 -3.16
N ASP A 58 -1.48 -16.88 -3.86
CA ASP A 58 -1.99 -17.00 -5.25
C ASP A 58 -1.22 -16.21 -6.32
N ASN A 59 0.10 -16.08 -6.19
CA ASN A 59 0.99 -15.44 -7.17
C ASN A 59 0.68 -13.96 -7.48
N ASN A 60 -0.29 -13.31 -6.81
CA ASN A 60 -0.66 -11.92 -7.05
C ASN A 60 0.53 -10.97 -6.90
N TRP A 61 1.36 -11.19 -5.87
CA TRP A 61 2.56 -10.39 -5.67
C TRP A 61 3.58 -10.54 -6.81
N THR A 62 3.77 -11.77 -7.30
CA THR A 62 4.68 -12.05 -8.42
C THR A 62 4.22 -11.34 -9.70
N GLU A 63 2.92 -11.39 -10.01
CA GLU A 63 2.36 -10.70 -11.18
C GLU A 63 2.39 -9.18 -11.02
N PHE A 64 2.17 -8.66 -9.81
CA PHE A 64 2.30 -7.24 -9.53
C PHE A 64 3.72 -6.73 -9.81
N LYS A 65 4.77 -7.45 -9.36
CA LYS A 65 6.16 -7.07 -9.66
C LYS A 65 6.43 -7.03 -11.17
N LYS A 66 5.97 -8.03 -11.93
CA LYS A 66 6.07 -8.02 -13.40
C LYS A 66 5.38 -6.82 -14.04
N LEU A 67 4.26 -6.36 -13.46
CA LEU A 67 3.58 -5.15 -13.92
C LEU A 67 4.44 -3.91 -13.65
N ILE A 68 5.05 -3.81 -12.48
CA ILE A 68 5.97 -2.70 -12.16
C ILE A 68 7.16 -2.68 -13.12
N ASP A 69 7.78 -3.83 -13.42
CA ASP A 69 8.89 -3.91 -14.39
C ASP A 69 8.47 -3.40 -15.78
N LYS A 70 7.24 -3.69 -16.21
CA LYS A 70 6.69 -3.17 -17.48
C LYS A 70 6.45 -1.66 -17.44
N ILE A 71 5.97 -1.13 -16.32
CA ILE A 71 5.76 0.30 -16.11
C ILE A 71 7.10 1.03 -16.17
N ASP A 72 8.12 0.49 -15.50
CA ASP A 72 9.48 1.06 -15.47
C ASP A 72 10.06 1.17 -16.87
N LYS A 73 10.01 0.08 -17.64
CA LYS A 73 10.43 0.10 -19.05
C LYS A 73 9.66 1.14 -19.88
N ALA A 74 8.34 1.20 -19.72
CA ALA A 74 7.53 2.19 -20.45
C ALA A 74 7.89 3.63 -20.07
N TYR A 75 8.27 3.87 -18.80
CA TYR A 75 8.72 5.17 -18.33
C TYR A 75 10.09 5.54 -18.91
N GLU A 76 11.04 4.60 -18.96
CA GLU A 76 12.36 4.81 -19.60
C GLU A 76 12.22 5.19 -21.09
N GLU A 77 11.28 4.58 -21.80
CA GLU A 77 11.01 4.87 -23.22
C GLU A 77 10.34 6.24 -23.45
N MET A 78 9.79 6.88 -22.41
CA MET A 78 9.24 8.25 -22.49
C MET A 78 10.30 9.34 -22.29
N GLY A 79 11.49 8.97 -21.81
CA GLY A 79 12.65 9.85 -21.63
C GLY A 79 13.56 9.91 -22.87
#